data_AF-A0A2A5CYW7-F1
#
_entry.id   AF-A0A2A5CYW7-F1
#
_cell.length_a   1.000
_cell.length_b   1.000
_cell.length_c   1.000
_cell.angle_alpha   90.00
_cell.angle_beta   90.00
_cell.angle_gamma   90.00
#
_symmetry.space_group_name_H-M   'P 1'
#
loop_
_entity.id
_entity.type
_entity.pdbx_description
1 polymer ?
#
loop_
_entity_poly.entity_id
_entity_poly.type
_entity_poly.pdbx_seq_one_letter_code
_entity_poly.pdbx_strand_id
1 'polypeptide(L)'
;MNRKTNSRKNRKKPSAFSIATDSTEPGWGAVGLKAFVVSVLAIVAVLVLLRGGKMGMNHFFYENPSYSLTQIIIETDGVLNPSQLQEWAGVARGDNLLALDFAEIKSNFDLIPWIRSTELQRVFPNKLLIKITERQPIAKTIY
;
A
#
# COMPACT_ATOMS: atom_id res chain seq x y z
N MET A 1 -23.49 -91.95 -28.61
CA MET A 1 -23.16 -92.30 -27.20
C MET A 1 -21.69 -91.95 -26.99
N ASN A 2 -21.21 -91.20 -25.99
CA ASN A 2 -21.70 -90.91 -24.65
C ASN A 2 -21.20 -89.54 -24.12
N ARG A 3 -21.82 -89.07 -23.02
CA ARG A 3 -21.94 -87.70 -22.52
C ARG A 3 -21.04 -87.38 -21.29
N LYS A 4 -20.72 -86.07 -21.15
CA LYS A 4 -20.43 -85.25 -19.93
C LYS A 4 -19.09 -85.58 -19.19
N THR A 5 -18.36 -84.64 -18.59
CA THR A 5 -18.78 -83.57 -17.67
C THR A 5 -17.81 -82.36 -17.59
N ASN A 6 -18.43 -81.25 -17.23
CA ASN A 6 -17.93 -79.95 -16.80
C ASN A 6 -17.22 -80.00 -15.43
N SER A 7 -16.06 -79.32 -15.23
CA SER A 7 -15.78 -78.63 -13.95
C SER A 7 -14.59 -77.65 -13.98
N ARG A 8 -14.94 -76.36 -13.86
CA ARG A 8 -14.22 -75.20 -13.27
C ARG A 8 -12.80 -75.43 -12.72
N LYS A 9 -11.84 -74.61 -13.19
CA LYS A 9 -11.02 -73.80 -12.26
C LYS A 9 -10.51 -72.51 -12.89
N ASN A 10 -11.29 -71.48 -12.62
CA ASN A 10 -10.99 -70.07 -12.62
C ASN A 10 -9.56 -69.80 -12.09
N ARG A 11 -8.59 -69.52 -12.97
CA ARG A 11 -7.29 -68.93 -12.60
C ARG A 11 -7.29 -67.48 -13.08
N LYS A 12 -7.78 -66.61 -12.20
CA LYS A 12 -7.65 -65.15 -12.32
C LYS A 12 -6.15 -64.83 -12.47
N LYS A 13 -5.78 -64.21 -13.59
CA LYS A 13 -4.46 -63.62 -13.79
C LYS A 13 -4.29 -62.50 -12.75
N PRO A 14 -3.14 -62.40 -12.06
CA PRO A 14 -2.94 -61.33 -11.09
C PRO A 14 -2.98 -59.97 -11.81
N SER A 15 -3.75 -59.07 -11.23
CA SER A 15 -3.96 -57.69 -11.62
C SER A 15 -2.62 -56.98 -11.82
N ALA A 16 -2.21 -56.86 -13.07
CA ALA A 16 -1.26 -55.84 -13.46
C ALA A 16 -1.94 -54.49 -13.18
N PHE A 17 -1.39 -53.78 -12.23
CA PHE A 17 -1.71 -52.40 -11.90
C PHE A 17 -1.45 -51.54 -13.14
N SER A 18 -2.48 -51.41 -13.97
CA SER A 18 -2.49 -50.46 -15.08
C SER A 18 -2.97 -49.14 -14.50
N ILE A 19 -2.03 -48.32 -14.06
CA ILE A 19 -2.29 -46.89 -14.02
C ILE A 19 -2.39 -46.48 -15.49
N ALA A 20 -3.61 -46.50 -16.02
CA ALA A 20 -3.92 -45.75 -17.22
C ALA A 20 -3.81 -44.27 -16.85
N THR A 21 -2.59 -43.73 -16.93
CA THR A 21 -2.42 -42.30 -17.04
C THR A 21 -3.01 -41.94 -18.40
N ASP A 22 -4.25 -41.47 -18.40
CA ASP A 22 -4.94 -40.99 -19.59
C ASP A 22 -4.15 -39.80 -20.14
N SER A 23 -3.20 -40.12 -21.02
CA SER A 23 -2.43 -39.16 -21.81
C SER A 23 -3.34 -38.68 -22.93
N THR A 24 -4.35 -37.89 -22.56
CA THR A 24 -5.04 -37.02 -23.53
C THR A 24 -4.00 -36.01 -24.03
N GLU A 25 -3.37 -36.35 -25.16
CA GLU A 25 -2.59 -35.44 -25.98
C GLU A 25 -3.40 -34.15 -26.13
N PRO A 26 -2.93 -33.00 -25.61
CA PRO A 26 -3.70 -31.78 -25.67
C PRO A 26 -3.76 -31.35 -27.14
N GLY A 27 -4.91 -31.56 -27.79
CA GLY A 27 -5.16 -31.04 -29.13
C GLY A 27 -4.79 -29.56 -29.18
N TRP A 28 -4.22 -29.09 -30.30
CA TRP A 28 -3.59 -27.77 -30.39
C TRP A 28 -4.48 -26.60 -29.90
N GLY A 29 -5.82 -26.73 -29.94
CA GLY A 29 -6.75 -25.78 -29.34
C GLY A 29 -6.78 -25.74 -27.79
N ALA A 30 -6.59 -26.87 -27.12
CA ALA A 30 -6.55 -26.95 -25.65
C ALA A 30 -5.26 -26.35 -25.07
N VAL A 31 -4.15 -26.39 -25.82
CA VAL A 31 -2.88 -25.73 -25.44
C VAL A 31 -3.04 -24.22 -25.46
N GLY A 32 -3.68 -23.66 -26.50
CA GLY A 32 -3.97 -22.23 -26.59
C GLY A 32 -4.87 -21.74 -25.45
N LEU A 33 -5.93 -22.48 -25.12
CA LEU A 33 -6.83 -22.12 -24.02
C LEU A 33 -6.13 -22.18 -22.65
N LYS A 34 -5.33 -23.22 -22.39
CA LYS A 34 -4.55 -23.33 -21.15
C LYS A 34 -3.53 -22.20 -21.01
N ALA A 35 -2.81 -21.87 -22.08
CA ALA A 35 -1.87 -20.75 -22.11
C ALA A 35 -2.58 -19.40 -21.86
N PHE A 36 -3.76 -19.21 -22.45
CA PHE A 36 -4.58 -18.03 -22.22
C PHE A 36 -5.01 -17.91 -20.75
N VAL A 37 -5.56 -18.98 -20.16
CA VAL A 37 -5.96 -19.00 -18.74
C VAL A 37 -4.77 -18.71 -17.82
N VAL A 38 -3.61 -19.33 -18.05
CA VAL A 38 -2.39 -19.06 -17.28
C VAL A 38 -1.93 -17.61 -17.43
N SER A 39 -1.99 -17.05 -18.64
CA SER A 39 -1.59 -15.66 -18.90
C SER A 39 -2.52 -14.67 -18.21
N VAL A 40 -3.84 -14.91 -18.23
CA VAL A 40 -4.82 -14.07 -17.53
C VAL A 40 -4.61 -14.14 -16.02
N LEU A 41 -4.39 -15.34 -15.47
CA LEU A 41 -4.09 -15.51 -14.05
C LEU A 41 -2.79 -14.81 -13.64
N ALA A 42 -1.74 -14.88 -14.49
CA ALA A 42 -0.50 -14.18 -14.24
C ALA A 42 -0.68 -12.65 -14.25
N ILE A 43 -1.45 -12.12 -15.20
CA ILE A 43 -1.76 -10.68 -15.27
C ILE A 43 -2.56 -10.25 -14.03
N VAL A 44 -3.58 -11.01 -13.63
CA VAL A 44 -4.36 -10.74 -12.42
C VAL A 44 -3.47 -10.78 -11.18
N ALA A 45 -2.59 -11.78 -11.06
CA ALA A 45 -1.65 -11.86 -9.95
C ALA A 45 -0.71 -10.66 -9.91
N VAL A 46 -0.17 -10.22 -11.06
CA VAL A 46 0.65 -9.01 -11.15
C VAL A 46 -0.14 -7.77 -10.75
N LEU A 47 -1.37 -7.61 -11.22
CA LEU A 47 -2.22 -6.47 -10.83
C LEU A 47 -2.55 -6.47 -9.33
N VAL A 48 -2.81 -7.63 -8.75
CA VAL A 48 -3.03 -7.79 -7.30
C VAL A 48 -1.75 -7.49 -6.52
N LEU A 49 -0.58 -7.92 -7.00
CA LEU A 49 0.71 -7.58 -6.39
C LEU A 49 1.02 -6.09 -6.49
N LEU A 50 0.71 -5.43 -7.60
CA LEU A 50 0.90 -3.99 -7.77
C LEU A 50 -0.06 -3.17 -6.89
N ARG A 51 -1.34 -3.58 -6.81
CA ARG A 51 -2.35 -2.93 -5.95
C ARG A 51 -2.13 -3.22 -4.47
N GLY A 52 -1.89 -4.49 -4.14
CA GLY A 52 -1.65 -4.97 -2.78
C GLY A 52 -0.30 -4.54 -2.22
N GLY A 53 0.74 -4.48 -3.06
CA GLY A 53 2.04 -3.91 -2.68
C GLY A 53 1.93 -2.43 -2.35
N LYS A 54 1.19 -1.66 -3.15
CA LYS A 54 0.95 -0.22 -2.89
C LYS A 54 0.15 0.02 -1.60
N MET A 55 -0.80 -0.85 -1.24
CA MET A 55 -1.58 -0.73 0.00
C MET A 55 -0.86 -1.30 1.23
N GLY A 56 -0.19 -2.46 1.10
CA GLY A 56 0.46 -3.16 2.20
C GLY A 56 1.73 -2.48 2.71
N MET A 57 2.53 -1.87 1.82
CA MET A 57 3.65 -1.03 2.24
C MET A 57 3.16 0.21 3.00
N ASN A 58 1.99 0.72 2.64
CA ASN A 58 1.38 1.88 3.29
C ASN A 58 0.81 1.59 4.69
N HIS A 59 0.81 0.34 5.15
CA HIS A 59 0.39 -0.02 6.50
C HIS A 59 1.62 -0.34 7.37
N PHE A 60 2.54 -1.16 6.85
CA PHE A 60 3.70 -1.62 7.62
C PHE A 60 4.74 -0.53 7.93
N PHE A 61 4.95 0.43 7.03
CA PHE A 61 5.81 1.58 7.31
C PHE A 61 5.11 2.65 8.15
N TYR A 62 3.77 2.67 8.12
CA TYR A 62 2.98 3.73 8.73
C TYR A 62 2.65 3.45 10.20
N GLU A 63 2.70 2.20 10.62
CA GLU A 63 2.44 1.78 12.01
C GLU A 63 3.69 1.70 12.88
N ASN A 64 4.90 1.99 12.36
CA ASN A 64 6.08 1.94 13.22
C ASN A 64 6.04 3.11 14.23
N PRO A 65 5.86 2.84 15.54
CA PRO A 65 5.72 3.89 16.56
C PRO A 65 6.95 4.81 16.65
N SER A 66 8.09 4.38 16.10
CA SER A 66 9.32 5.18 16.04
C SER A 66 9.20 6.48 15.24
N TYR A 67 8.26 6.58 14.28
CA TYR A 67 8.06 7.78 13.44
C TYR A 67 6.83 8.61 13.84
N SER A 68 6.22 8.30 14.98
CA SER A 68 5.14 9.11 15.54
C SER A 68 5.67 10.49 15.96
N LEU A 69 5.00 11.55 15.51
CA LEU A 69 5.36 12.93 15.77
C LEU A 69 5.21 13.21 17.27
N THR A 70 6.34 13.28 17.97
CA THR A 70 6.34 13.50 19.43
C THR A 70 6.43 14.98 19.75
N GLN A 71 7.18 15.73 18.93
CA GLN A 71 7.51 17.12 19.20
C GLN A 71 7.37 17.98 17.93
N ILE A 72 6.66 19.10 18.07
CA ILE A 72 6.48 20.10 17.03
C ILE A 72 7.19 21.36 17.51
N ILE A 73 8.17 21.82 16.74
CA ILE A 73 8.94 23.03 17.00
C ILE A 73 8.49 24.07 16.00
N ILE A 74 7.91 25.16 16.49
CA ILE A 74 7.42 26.26 15.66
C ILE A 74 8.28 27.48 15.96
N GLU A 75 8.99 27.95 14.94
CA GLU A 75 9.78 29.17 14.97
C GLU A 75 9.06 30.21 14.11
N THR A 76 8.77 31.38 14.68
CA THR A 76 8.19 32.51 13.96
C THR A 76 9.00 33.77 14.25
N ASP A 77 9.10 34.67 13.27
CA ASP A 77 9.86 35.92 13.34
C ASP A 77 9.02 37.13 13.77
N GLY A 78 7.71 36.94 13.99
CA GLY A 78 6.80 38.01 14.40
C GLY A 78 5.99 37.70 15.66
N VAL A 79 4.70 38.07 15.64
CA VAL A 79 3.84 38.12 16.84
C VAL A 79 2.83 36.96 16.88
N LEU A 80 2.79 36.12 15.85
CA LEU A 80 1.84 35.01 15.81
C LEU A 80 2.12 33.98 16.92
N ASN A 81 1.06 33.53 17.57
CA ASN A 81 1.17 32.55 18.63
C ASN A 81 1.49 31.16 18.05
N PRO A 82 2.57 30.48 18.50
CA PRO A 82 2.90 29.12 18.08
C PRO A 82 1.75 28.12 18.20
N SER A 83 0.90 28.21 19.24
CA SER A 83 -0.22 27.27 19.39
C SER A 83 -1.27 27.41 18.28
N GLN A 84 -1.54 28.64 17.86
CA GLN A 84 -2.47 28.94 16.77
C GLN A 84 -1.90 28.52 15.41
N LEU A 85 -0.60 28.71 15.21
CA LEU A 85 0.12 28.22 14.02
C LEU A 85 0.05 26.69 13.94
N GLN A 86 0.13 25.98 15.07
CA GLN A 86 -0.03 24.53 15.12
C GLN A 86 -1.44 24.09 14.70
N GLU A 87 -2.48 24.79 15.18
CA GLU A 87 -3.87 24.50 14.79
C GLU A 87 -4.09 24.71 13.29
N TRP A 88 -3.57 25.80 12.72
CA TRP A 88 -3.64 26.06 11.28
C TRP A 88 -2.87 25.06 10.43
N ALA A 89 -1.76 24.55 10.95
CA ALA A 89 -0.99 23.50 10.30
C ALA A 89 -1.75 22.16 10.22
N GLY A 90 -2.77 21.97 11.07
CA GLY A 90 -3.55 20.72 11.10
C GLY A 90 -2.74 19.50 11.58
N VAL A 91 -1.65 19.71 12.32
CA VAL A 91 -0.76 18.65 12.81
C VAL A 91 -0.89 18.44 14.31
N ALA A 92 -1.11 17.18 14.68
CA ALA A 92 -1.21 16.73 16.06
C ALA A 92 -0.01 15.87 16.46
N ARG A 93 0.27 15.83 17.77
CA ARG A 93 1.21 14.85 18.30
C ARG A 93 0.62 13.46 18.14
N GLY A 94 1.43 12.50 17.72
CA GLY A 94 1.01 11.14 17.38
C GLY A 94 0.82 10.91 15.88
N ASP A 95 0.70 11.97 15.08
CA ASP A 95 0.65 11.84 13.62
C ASP A 95 1.94 11.22 13.07
N ASN A 96 1.85 10.48 11.98
CA ASN A 96 3.03 9.86 11.40
C ASN A 96 3.84 10.89 10.59
N LEU A 97 5.09 11.14 11.02
CA LEU A 97 5.99 12.11 10.38
C LEU A 97 6.27 11.81 8.89
N LEU A 98 6.25 10.53 8.50
CA LEU A 98 6.44 10.07 7.12
C LEU A 98 5.16 10.20 6.28
N ALA A 99 3.99 10.09 6.93
CA ALA A 99 2.69 10.19 6.28
C ALA A 99 2.24 11.64 6.06
N LEU A 100 2.82 12.58 6.80
CA LEU A 100 2.44 13.99 6.73
C LEU A 100 2.70 14.58 5.34
N ASP A 101 1.64 15.13 4.76
CA ASP A 101 1.71 15.86 3.50
C ASP A 101 2.11 17.31 3.75
N PHE A 102 3.35 17.64 3.40
CA PHE A 102 3.88 18.98 3.54
C PHE A 102 3.29 19.96 2.52
N ALA A 103 2.80 19.47 1.39
CA ALA A 103 2.13 20.31 0.40
C ALA A 103 0.79 20.80 0.95
N GLU A 104 0.03 19.93 1.61
CA GLU A 104 -1.23 20.29 2.27
C GLU A 104 -0.99 21.30 3.40
N ILE A 105 -0.05 21.02 4.31
CA ILE A 105 0.29 21.94 5.40
C ILE A 105 0.72 23.30 4.86
N LYS A 106 1.57 23.32 3.83
CA LYS A 106 2.00 24.57 3.18
C LYS A 106 0.82 25.30 2.54
N SER A 107 -0.08 24.58 1.88
CA SER A 107 -1.30 25.17 1.30
C SER A 107 -2.18 25.81 2.37
N ASN A 108 -2.32 25.20 3.55
CA ASN A 108 -3.08 25.76 4.66
C ASN A 108 -2.48 27.09 5.13
N PHE A 109 -1.14 27.19 5.20
CA PHE A 109 -0.46 28.43 5.55
C PHE A 109 -0.50 29.50 4.45
N ASP A 110 -0.45 29.10 3.17
CA ASP A 110 -0.52 30.03 2.04
C ASP A 110 -1.88 30.76 1.96
N LEU A 111 -2.94 30.20 2.56
CA LEU A 111 -4.25 30.84 2.70
C LEU A 111 -4.26 31.99 3.73
N ILE A 112 -3.23 32.11 4.56
CA ILE A 112 -3.19 33.06 5.68
C ILE A 112 -2.50 34.35 5.24
N PRO A 113 -3.21 35.50 5.21
CA PRO A 113 -2.67 36.74 4.66
C PRO A 113 -1.43 37.28 5.38
N TRP A 114 -1.28 36.97 6.67
CA TRP A 114 -0.16 37.42 7.50
C TRP A 114 1.12 36.60 7.29
N ILE A 115 1.05 35.44 6.62
CA ILE A 115 2.21 34.58 6.39
C ILE A 115 2.84 34.92 5.03
N ARG A 116 4.15 35.15 5.02
CA ARG A 116 4.94 35.41 3.82
C ARG A 116 5.45 34.12 3.21
N SER A 117 6.03 33.28 4.05
CA SER A 117 6.60 31.99 3.64
C SER A 117 6.60 31.02 4.81
N THR A 118 6.55 29.74 4.49
CA THR A 118 6.64 28.65 5.48
C THR A 118 7.64 27.62 4.99
N GLU A 119 8.60 27.28 5.85
CA GLU A 119 9.55 26.21 5.64
C GLU A 119 9.23 25.05 6.59
N LEU A 120 9.06 23.86 6.03
CA LEU A 120 8.78 22.64 6.77
C LEU A 120 9.98 21.71 6.67
N GLN A 121 10.55 21.32 7.81
CA GLN A 121 11.70 20.44 7.88
C GLN A 121 11.41 19.23 8.78
N ARG A 122 11.66 18.03 8.24
CA ARG A 122 11.63 16.79 9.03
C ARG A 122 12.94 16.65 9.79
N VAL A 123 12.84 16.62 11.11
CA VAL A 123 13.97 16.33 11.99
C VAL A 123 13.74 14.92 12.55
N PHE A 124 14.29 13.93 11.84
CA PHE A 124 14.17 12.53 12.22
C PHE A 124 14.72 12.25 13.62
N PRO A 125 14.17 11.26 14.35
CA PRO A 125 13.11 10.34 13.90
C PRO A 125 11.67 10.85 14.11
N ASN A 126 11.44 11.84 14.98
CA ASN A 126 10.09 12.12 15.52
C ASN A 126 9.77 13.62 15.73
N LYS A 127 10.52 14.53 15.10
CA LYS A 127 10.35 15.98 15.27
C LYS A 127 10.01 16.66 13.94
N LEU A 128 9.10 17.63 14.00
CA LEU A 128 8.77 18.51 12.89
C LEU A 128 9.18 19.94 13.25
N LEU A 129 10.00 20.55 12.41
CA LEU A 129 10.38 21.96 12.52
C LEU A 129 9.58 22.75 11.48
N ILE A 130 8.85 23.74 11.95
CA ILE A 130 8.05 24.66 11.15
C ILE A 130 8.64 26.04 11.35
N LYS A 131 9.24 26.61 10.31
CA LYS A 131 9.70 28.00 10.32
C LYS A 131 8.72 28.86 9.54
N ILE A 132 8.22 29.90 10.16
CA ILE A 132 7.25 30.81 9.58
C ILE A 132 7.88 32.20 9.50
N THR A 133 7.75 32.81 8.33
CA THR A 133 8.13 34.20 8.07
C THR A 133 6.86 35.01 7.92
N GLU A 134 6.66 35.98 8.81
CA GLU A 134 5.50 36.86 8.81
C GLU A 134 5.66 38.01 7.79
N ARG A 135 4.53 38.47 7.24
CA ARG A 135 4.51 39.68 6.40
C ARG A 135 4.59 40.90 7.29
N GLN A 136 5.52 41.80 6.98
CA GLN A 136 5.58 43.12 7.60
C GLN A 136 4.37 43.95 7.16
N PRO A 137 3.49 44.39 8.08
CA PRO A 137 2.32 45.18 7.71
C PRO A 137 2.77 46.60 7.32
N ILE A 138 2.85 46.87 6.02
CA ILE A 138 3.24 48.20 5.50
C ILE A 138 2.08 49.21 5.44
N ALA A 139 0.85 48.80 5.78
CA ALA A 139 -0.30 49.71 5.77
C ALA A 139 -1.23 49.43 6.95
N LYS A 140 -1.20 50.32 7.94
CA LYS A 140 -2.29 50.50 8.90
C LYS A 140 -3.30 51.43 8.22
N THR A 141 -4.46 50.91 7.81
CA THR A 141 -5.57 51.80 7.41
C THR A 141 -6.02 52.51 8.67
N ILE A 142 -5.67 53.78 8.78
CA ILE A 142 -6.18 54.68 9.80
C ILE A 142 -7.53 55.16 9.26
N TYR A 143 -8.62 54.78 9.94
CA TYR A 143 -9.95 55.40 9.76
C TYR A 143 -10.22 56.31 10.95
#